data_AF-A0A936MSX8-F1
#
_entry.id   AF-A0A936MSX8-F1
#
_cell.length_a   1.000
_cell.length_b   1.000
_cell.length_c   1.000
_cell.angle_alpha   90.00
_cell.angle_beta   90.00
_cell.angle_gamma   90.00
#
_symmetry.space_group_name_H-M   'P 1'
#
loop_
_entity.id
_entity.type
_entity.pdbx_description
1 polymer ?
#
loop_
_entity_poly.entity_id
_entity_poly.type
_entity_poly.pdbx_seq_one_letter_code
_entity_poly.pdbx_strand_id
1 'polypeptide(L)'
;MKHARLLRSAAALVVVFPWIVVASGCPGTLTEEEKKIFQGGGSCPDVPSLLAAKCGTAGCHIEGANAAGALDLVSAGVEARVVGKPGTAACNGLVLANPADAANSLLYKKLVDPPPCGLKMPLGTSLSPLETDCIQAWIADLDPNAGTGGAAGAGGAAGAGGAAGAGGGGSGGGT
;
A
#
# COMPACT_ATOMS: atom_id res chain seq x y z
N MET A 1 -64.99 -8.23 -66.73
CA MET A 1 -64.25 -6.98 -67.03
C MET A 1 -64.95 -5.80 -66.37
N LYS A 2 -64.37 -5.25 -65.29
CA LYS A 2 -64.33 -3.82 -64.93
C LYS A 2 -63.68 -3.69 -63.55
N HIS A 3 -62.60 -2.93 -63.56
CA HIS A 3 -61.62 -2.77 -62.51
C HIS A 3 -62.14 -1.90 -61.37
N ALA A 4 -61.95 -2.33 -60.12
CA ALA A 4 -62.02 -1.44 -58.97
C ALA A 4 -60.65 -0.76 -58.78
N ARG A 5 -60.59 0.56 -59.02
CA ARG A 5 -59.41 1.40 -58.78
C ARG A 5 -59.48 2.04 -57.39
N LEU A 6 -58.51 1.66 -56.56
CA LEU A 6 -57.68 2.47 -55.65
C LEU A 6 -58.10 3.92 -55.34
N LEU A 7 -58.26 4.24 -54.04
CA LEU A 7 -57.83 5.50 -53.41
C LEU A 7 -57.43 5.19 -51.96
N ARG A 8 -56.13 5.08 -51.62
CA ARG A 8 -55.22 6.16 -51.15
C ARG A 8 -55.68 6.84 -49.85
N SER A 9 -55.13 6.41 -48.71
CA SER A 9 -55.10 7.22 -47.49
C SER A 9 -53.76 7.08 -46.76
N ALA A 10 -53.05 8.21 -46.83
CA ALA A 10 -51.95 8.76 -46.04
C ALA A 10 -51.22 7.87 -45.00
N ALA A 11 -49.93 7.68 -45.27
CA ALA A 11 -48.90 7.42 -44.28
C ALA A 11 -48.69 8.65 -43.37
N ALA A 12 -48.74 8.45 -42.06
CA ALA A 12 -48.10 9.32 -41.07
C ALA A 12 -47.89 8.51 -39.78
N LEU A 13 -47.02 7.50 -39.84
CA LEU A 13 -46.58 6.77 -38.66
C LEU A 13 -45.40 7.54 -38.06
N VAL A 14 -45.70 8.40 -37.08
CA VAL A 14 -44.71 9.08 -36.25
C VAL A 14 -43.99 8.00 -35.43
N VAL A 15 -42.85 7.54 -35.95
CA VAL A 15 -41.96 6.63 -35.23
C VAL A 15 -41.26 7.46 -34.16
N VAL A 16 -41.76 7.35 -32.93
CA VAL A 16 -41.08 7.83 -31.73
C VAL A 16 -39.81 6.99 -31.59
N PHE A 17 -38.65 7.56 -31.97
CA PHE A 17 -37.34 6.95 -31.76
C PHE A 17 -37.06 6.89 -30.25
N PRO A 18 -37.01 5.70 -29.61
CA PRO A 18 -36.52 5.63 -28.25
C PRO A 18 -35.01 5.83 -28.28
N TRP A 19 -34.54 6.83 -27.53
CA TRP A 19 -33.13 6.95 -27.16
C TRP A 19 -32.75 5.76 -26.27
N ILE A 20 -32.40 4.63 -26.88
CA ILE A 20 -31.76 3.53 -26.17
C ILE A 20 -30.30 3.93 -26.00
N VAL A 21 -29.99 4.52 -24.84
CA VAL A 21 -28.62 4.59 -24.34
C VAL A 21 -28.22 3.16 -23.97
N VAL A 22 -27.63 2.45 -24.94
CA VAL A 22 -26.96 1.18 -24.67
C VAL A 22 -25.70 1.51 -23.88
N ALA A 23 -25.76 1.36 -22.56
CA ALA A 23 -24.56 1.26 -21.75
C ALA A 23 -23.90 -0.10 -22.07
N SER A 24 -23.04 -0.13 -23.08
CA SER A 24 -22.15 -1.26 -23.34
C SER A 24 -21.10 -1.31 -22.22
N GLY A 25 -21.43 -2.00 -21.12
CA GLY A 25 -20.43 -2.39 -20.13
C GLY A 25 -19.51 -3.44 -20.76
N CYS A 26 -18.24 -3.12 -20.95
CA CYS A 26 -17.23 -4.12 -21.31
C CYS A 26 -17.09 -5.12 -20.15
N PRO A 27 -17.22 -6.43 -20.37
CA PRO A 27 -16.76 -7.43 -19.41
C PRO A 27 -15.23 -7.44 -19.43
N GLY A 28 -14.62 -6.49 -18.74
CA GLY A 28 -13.18 -6.43 -18.49
C GLY A 28 -12.87 -6.92 -17.09
N THR A 29 -12.01 -7.92 -16.97
CA THR A 29 -11.34 -8.21 -15.70
C THR A 29 -10.39 -7.05 -15.42
N LEU A 30 -10.67 -6.26 -14.37
CA LEU A 30 -9.74 -5.20 -13.96
C LEU A 30 -8.41 -5.84 -13.61
N THR A 31 -7.32 -5.32 -14.16
CA THR A 31 -5.97 -5.57 -13.63
C THR A 31 -5.92 -5.09 -12.18
N GLU A 32 -5.03 -5.65 -11.35
CA GLU A 32 -4.92 -5.21 -9.94
C GLU A 32 -4.57 -3.72 -9.86
N GLU A 33 -3.88 -3.18 -10.87
CA GLU A 33 -3.61 -1.77 -11.07
C GLU A 33 -4.88 -0.96 -11.35
N GLU A 34 -5.73 -1.39 -12.27
CA GLU A 34 -7.00 -0.70 -12.57
C GLU A 34 -7.97 -0.78 -11.38
N LYS A 35 -7.99 -1.91 -10.68
CA LYS A 35 -8.80 -2.10 -9.47
C LYS A 35 -8.39 -1.12 -8.36
N LYS A 36 -7.09 -0.86 -8.19
CA LYS A 36 -6.57 0.18 -7.28
C LYS A 36 -6.99 1.59 -7.69
N ILE A 37 -7.10 1.88 -8.99
CA ILE A 37 -7.56 3.19 -9.50
C ILE A 37 -9.07 3.39 -9.24
N PHE A 38 -9.90 2.37 -9.46
CA PHE A 38 -11.36 2.49 -9.35
C PHE A 38 -11.91 2.39 -7.91
N GLN A 39 -11.18 1.79 -6.96
CA GLN A 39 -11.62 1.67 -5.55
C GLN A 39 -11.16 2.85 -4.67
N GLY A 40 -10.63 3.91 -5.28
CA GLY A 40 -10.07 5.06 -4.59
C GLY A 40 -8.56 5.05 -4.69
N GLY A 41 -8.04 5.49 -5.85
CA GLY A 41 -6.63 5.68 -6.14
C GLY A 41 -5.98 6.76 -5.27
N GLY A 42 -5.88 6.51 -3.97
CA GLY A 42 -5.02 7.23 -3.05
C GLY A 42 -3.59 6.70 -3.16
N SER A 43 -2.61 7.59 -3.04
CA SER A 43 -1.24 7.19 -2.75
C SER A 43 -1.18 6.53 -1.37
N CYS A 44 -0.22 5.64 -1.17
CA CYS A 44 0.05 5.12 0.17
C CYS A 44 0.33 6.27 1.14
N PRO A 45 -0.31 6.28 2.32
CA PRO A 45 0.10 7.18 3.39
C PRO A 45 1.52 6.81 3.85
N ASP A 46 2.15 7.71 4.58
CA ASP A 46 3.36 7.37 5.33
C ASP A 46 3.03 6.26 6.33
N VAL A 47 3.59 5.06 6.11
CA VAL A 47 3.24 3.86 6.89
C VAL A 47 3.65 3.99 8.36
N PRO A 48 4.83 4.51 8.73
CA PRO A 48 5.15 4.81 10.13
C PRO A 48 4.09 5.70 10.81
N SER A 49 3.64 6.77 10.16
CA SER A 49 2.57 7.63 10.67
C SER A 49 1.23 6.90 10.79
N LEU A 50 0.89 6.05 9.81
CA LEU A 50 -0.32 5.21 9.84
C LEU A 50 -0.29 4.23 11.02
N LEU A 51 0.84 3.56 11.25
CA LEU A 51 1.04 2.64 12.37
C LEU A 51 0.88 3.38 13.71
N ALA A 52 1.48 4.55 13.85
CA ALA A 52 1.33 5.36 15.05
C ALA A 52 -0.14 5.75 15.29
N ALA A 53 -0.84 6.19 14.24
CA ALA A 53 -2.21 6.68 14.32
C ALA A 53 -3.26 5.57 14.57
N LYS A 54 -3.03 4.35 14.09
CA LYS A 54 -4.03 3.26 14.11
C LYS A 54 -3.68 2.11 15.06
N CYS A 55 -2.40 1.92 15.38
CA CYS A 55 -1.93 0.82 16.24
C CYS A 55 -1.46 1.32 17.61
N GLY A 56 -1.01 2.57 17.70
CA GLY A 56 -0.64 3.24 18.96
C GLY A 56 -1.83 3.71 19.80
N THR A 57 -3.06 3.51 19.34
CA THR A 57 -4.27 3.97 20.03
C THR A 57 -4.49 3.22 21.34
N ALA A 58 -5.09 3.90 22.33
CA ALA A 58 -5.42 3.33 23.65
C ALA A 58 -4.23 2.69 24.38
N GLY A 59 -3.00 3.07 24.04
CA GLY A 59 -1.79 2.54 24.67
C GLY A 59 -1.41 1.13 24.24
N CYS A 60 -1.93 0.61 23.11
CA CYS A 60 -1.64 -0.76 22.68
C CYS A 60 -0.22 -0.90 22.14
N HIS A 61 0.18 -0.27 21.04
CA HIS A 61 1.55 -0.41 20.50
C HIS A 61 2.40 0.85 20.72
N ILE A 62 2.57 1.23 21.98
CA ILE A 62 3.32 2.42 22.40
C ILE A 62 4.73 2.06 22.88
N GLU A 63 5.53 3.06 23.24
CA GLU A 63 6.79 2.85 23.95
C GLU A 63 6.56 2.25 25.34
N GLY A 64 7.43 1.31 25.74
CA GLY A 64 7.50 0.78 27.11
C GLY A 64 6.98 -0.63 27.31
N ALA A 65 7.22 -1.18 28.50
CA ALA A 65 6.97 -2.59 28.81
C ALA A 65 5.49 -3.00 28.83
N ASN A 66 4.58 -2.02 28.94
CA ASN A 66 3.14 -2.27 28.97
C ASN A 66 2.51 -2.33 27.58
N ALA A 67 3.28 -2.10 26.52
CA ALA A 67 2.80 -2.23 25.16
C ALA A 67 2.38 -3.67 24.85
N ALA A 68 1.31 -3.82 24.09
CA ALA A 68 0.82 -5.06 23.54
C ALA A 68 1.94 -5.81 22.80
N GLY A 69 2.26 -7.01 23.29
CA GLY A 69 3.36 -7.81 22.76
C GLY A 69 4.75 -7.19 22.94
N ALA A 70 4.91 -6.23 23.86
CA ALA A 70 6.13 -5.44 24.06
C ALA A 70 6.64 -4.78 22.77
N LEU A 71 5.72 -4.43 21.87
CA LEU A 71 6.03 -3.84 20.56
C LEU A 71 5.52 -2.40 20.51
N ASP A 72 6.47 -1.48 20.43
CA ASP A 72 6.25 -0.09 20.05
C ASP A 72 5.99 -0.02 18.53
N LEU A 73 5.05 0.78 18.06
CA LEU A 73 4.85 1.11 16.64
C LEU A 73 4.70 2.62 16.41
N VAL A 74 4.96 3.41 17.45
CA VAL A 74 4.74 4.87 17.49
C VAL A 74 6.05 5.63 17.40
N SER A 75 7.10 5.19 18.10
CA SER A 75 8.38 5.91 18.12
C SER A 75 9.07 5.89 16.75
N ALA A 76 9.83 6.93 16.44
CA ALA A 76 10.62 7.01 15.21
C ALA A 76 11.56 5.80 15.03
N GLY A 77 11.87 5.44 13.78
CA GLY A 77 12.74 4.30 13.46
C GLY A 77 12.08 2.94 13.73
N VAL A 78 10.78 2.81 13.44
CA VAL A 78 9.99 1.59 13.65
C VAL A 78 10.56 0.38 12.90
N GLU A 79 11.19 0.62 11.77
CA GLU A 79 11.85 -0.36 10.91
C GLU A 79 12.83 -1.23 11.70
N ALA A 80 13.71 -0.60 12.50
CA ALA A 80 14.74 -1.31 13.27
C ALA A 80 14.17 -2.24 14.36
N ARG A 81 12.93 -1.99 14.78
CA ARG A 81 12.22 -2.75 15.81
C ARG A 81 11.36 -3.87 15.22
N VAL A 82 11.07 -3.87 13.93
CA VAL A 82 10.23 -4.89 13.29
C VAL A 82 11.02 -5.81 12.34
N VAL A 83 12.02 -5.29 11.62
CA VAL A 83 12.74 -6.07 10.61
C VAL A 83 13.50 -7.22 11.27
N GLY A 84 13.18 -8.45 10.85
CA GLY A 84 13.83 -9.66 11.33
C GLY A 84 13.61 -9.99 12.81
N LYS A 85 12.80 -9.22 13.54
CA LYS A 85 12.54 -9.46 14.96
C LYS A 85 11.45 -10.53 15.14
N PRO A 86 11.57 -11.42 16.12
CA PRO A 86 10.55 -12.42 16.39
C PRO A 86 9.33 -11.78 17.08
N GLY A 87 8.15 -12.25 16.72
CA GLY A 87 6.93 -12.02 17.48
C GLY A 87 6.92 -12.79 18.81
N THR A 88 5.85 -12.64 19.57
CA THR A 88 5.70 -13.34 20.85
C THR A 88 5.55 -14.85 20.66
N ALA A 89 5.81 -15.61 21.74
CA ALA A 89 5.63 -17.06 21.75
C ALA A 89 4.18 -17.48 21.41
N ALA A 90 3.18 -16.66 21.79
CA ALA A 90 1.78 -16.90 21.45
C ALA A 90 1.50 -16.86 19.94
N CYS A 91 2.39 -16.27 19.15
CA CYS A 91 2.36 -16.22 17.70
C CYS A 91 3.45 -17.11 17.08
N ASN A 92 3.90 -18.14 17.80
CA ASN A 92 4.94 -19.09 17.40
C ASN A 92 6.28 -18.44 17.02
N GLY A 93 6.56 -17.23 17.51
CA GLY A 93 7.80 -16.52 17.17
C GLY A 93 7.90 -16.08 15.70
N LEU A 94 6.78 -16.01 14.97
CA LEU A 94 6.76 -15.52 13.59
C LEU A 94 7.46 -14.17 13.47
N VAL A 95 8.25 -13.98 12.42
CA VAL A 95 8.99 -12.73 12.18
C VAL A 95 8.01 -11.57 12.00
N LEU A 96 8.25 -10.47 12.72
CA LEU A 96 7.40 -9.26 12.71
C LEU A 96 7.32 -8.66 11.30
N ALA A 97 8.46 -8.33 10.70
CA ALA A 97 8.58 -7.91 9.32
C ALA A 97 9.71 -8.68 8.63
N ASN A 98 9.37 -9.42 7.57
CA ASN A 98 10.29 -10.12 6.69
C ASN A 98 10.18 -9.50 5.29
N PRO A 99 11.16 -8.67 4.87
CA PRO A 99 11.09 -8.02 3.55
C PRO A 99 11.08 -9.01 2.38
N ALA A 100 11.71 -10.18 2.54
CA ALA A 100 11.71 -11.23 1.52
C ALA A 100 10.36 -11.98 1.42
N ASP A 101 9.48 -11.84 2.41
CA ASP A 101 8.15 -12.47 2.43
C ASP A 101 7.16 -11.63 3.25
N ALA A 102 6.78 -10.48 2.67
CA ALA A 102 5.89 -9.52 3.33
C ALA A 102 4.51 -10.12 3.66
N ALA A 103 3.98 -10.99 2.79
CA ALA A 103 2.69 -11.65 3.01
C ALA A 103 2.71 -12.62 4.21
N ASN A 104 3.86 -13.23 4.51
CA ASN A 104 3.98 -14.11 5.68
C ASN A 104 4.45 -13.42 6.96
N SER A 105 4.78 -12.14 6.91
CA SER A 105 5.18 -11.33 8.05
C SER A 105 4.05 -11.22 9.08
N LEU A 106 4.38 -11.33 10.37
CA LEU A 106 3.39 -11.27 11.44
C LEU A 106 2.64 -9.93 11.43
N LEU A 107 3.32 -8.82 11.17
CA LEU A 107 2.70 -7.49 11.13
C LEU A 107 1.56 -7.44 10.11
N TYR A 108 1.76 -7.95 8.89
CA TYR A 108 0.71 -8.04 7.87
C TYR A 108 -0.36 -9.07 8.24
N LYS A 109 0.03 -10.25 8.71
CA LYS A 109 -0.89 -11.31 9.12
C LYS A 109 -1.83 -10.91 10.24
N LYS A 110 -1.46 -9.96 11.10
CA LYS A 110 -2.34 -9.41 12.13
C LYS A 110 -3.44 -8.52 11.57
N LEU A 111 -3.36 -8.06 10.32
CA LEU A 111 -4.34 -7.19 9.67
C LEU A 111 -5.40 -7.98 8.88
N VAL A 112 -5.12 -9.24 8.55
CA VAL A 112 -6.01 -10.12 7.78
C VAL A 112 -6.68 -11.14 8.69
N ASP A 113 -7.82 -11.68 8.23
CA ASP A 113 -8.61 -12.66 8.97
C ASP A 113 -8.52 -14.04 8.31
N PRO A 114 -8.34 -15.13 9.06
CA PRO A 114 -8.03 -15.17 10.49
C PRO A 114 -6.56 -14.83 10.80
N PRO A 115 -6.26 -14.09 11.88
CA PRO A 115 -4.89 -13.88 12.31
C PRO A 115 -4.30 -15.18 12.88
N PRO A 116 -2.97 -15.38 12.80
CA PRO A 116 -2.32 -16.60 13.29
C PRO A 116 -2.37 -16.76 14.82
N CYS A 117 -2.71 -15.70 15.54
CA CYS A 117 -2.77 -15.64 16.99
C CYS A 117 -3.63 -14.44 17.43
N GLY A 118 -4.30 -14.53 18.57
CA GLY A 118 -5.08 -13.43 19.16
C GLY A 118 -6.17 -12.87 18.23
N LEU A 119 -6.45 -11.57 18.33
CA LEU A 119 -7.47 -10.88 17.53
C LEU A 119 -6.88 -10.15 16.32
N LYS A 120 -7.69 -9.96 15.27
CA LYS A 120 -7.34 -9.12 14.12
C LYS A 120 -7.16 -7.67 14.60
N MET A 121 -6.10 -7.03 14.11
CA MET A 121 -5.70 -5.68 14.45
C MET A 121 -5.99 -4.74 13.26
N PRO A 122 -6.14 -3.43 13.52
CA PRO A 122 -6.22 -2.80 14.84
C PRO A 122 -7.56 -3.07 15.55
N LEU A 123 -7.58 -3.03 16.89
CA LEU A 123 -8.81 -3.17 17.67
C LEU A 123 -9.57 -1.84 17.73
N GLY A 124 -10.89 -1.88 17.61
CA GLY A 124 -11.76 -0.69 17.75
C GLY A 124 -11.69 0.31 16.59
N THR A 125 -10.82 0.07 15.60
CA THR A 125 -10.77 0.82 14.35
C THR A 125 -10.55 -0.15 13.19
N SER A 126 -10.57 0.34 11.96
CA SER A 126 -10.29 -0.44 10.76
C SER A 126 -9.24 0.24 9.90
N LEU A 127 -8.53 -0.60 9.16
CA LEU A 127 -7.77 -0.19 7.99
C LEU A 127 -8.61 -0.40 6.75
N SER A 128 -8.50 0.52 5.81
CA SER A 128 -8.96 0.33 4.45
C SER A 128 -8.12 -0.75 3.74
N PRO A 129 -8.64 -1.32 2.63
CA PRO A 129 -7.86 -2.23 1.79
C PRO A 129 -6.54 -1.59 1.33
N LEU A 130 -6.60 -0.32 0.88
CA LEU A 130 -5.41 0.43 0.45
C LEU A 130 -4.37 0.53 1.58
N GLU A 131 -4.76 0.92 2.79
CA GLU A 131 -3.83 1.01 3.93
C GLU A 131 -3.20 -0.35 4.26
N THR A 132 -3.97 -1.44 4.15
CA THR A 132 -3.48 -2.80 4.38
C THR A 132 -2.44 -3.20 3.33
N ASP A 133 -2.72 -2.92 2.05
CA ASP A 133 -1.80 -3.16 0.95
C ASP A 133 -0.54 -2.30 1.08
N CYS A 134 -0.67 -1.05 1.51
CA CYS A 134 0.46 -0.15 1.74
C CYS A 134 1.37 -0.64 2.86
N ILE A 135 0.83 -1.22 3.93
CA ILE A 135 1.65 -1.84 4.98
C ILE A 135 2.39 -3.07 4.42
N GLN A 136 1.74 -3.90 3.60
CA GLN A 136 2.40 -5.03 2.97
C GLN A 136 3.54 -4.60 2.04
N ALA A 137 3.29 -3.61 1.20
CA ALA A 137 4.29 -3.04 0.29
C ALA A 137 5.45 -2.41 1.07
N TRP A 138 5.15 -1.64 2.13
CA TRP A 138 6.16 -1.08 3.00
C TRP A 138 7.05 -2.16 3.62
N ILE A 139 6.49 -3.28 4.11
CA ILE A 139 7.29 -4.40 4.62
C ILE A 139 8.24 -4.94 3.54
N ALA A 140 7.78 -5.09 2.30
CA ALA A 140 8.58 -5.61 1.20
C ALA A 140 9.76 -4.68 0.83
N ASP A 141 9.58 -3.36 1.02
CA ASP A 141 10.57 -2.33 0.69
C ASP A 141 11.56 -2.05 1.85
N LEU A 142 11.36 -2.63 3.03
CA LEU A 142 12.26 -2.44 4.17
C LEU A 142 13.67 -2.97 3.86
N ASP A 143 14.70 -2.21 4.26
CA ASP A 143 16.08 -2.70 4.26
C ASP A 143 16.19 -3.93 5.18
N PRO A 144 16.56 -5.12 4.67
CA PRO A 144 16.74 -6.31 5.48
C PRO A 144 17.74 -6.14 6.64
N ASN A 145 18.65 -5.16 6.54
CA ASN A 145 19.67 -4.86 7.56
C ASN A 145 19.20 -3.85 8.62
N ALA A 146 18.02 -3.24 8.48
CA ALA A 146 17.51 -2.29 9.48
C ALA A 146 17.41 -2.94 10.88
N GLY A 147 17.13 -4.25 10.94
CA GLY A 147 17.03 -5.01 12.18
C GLY A 147 18.37 -5.40 12.83
N THR A 148 19.49 -5.32 12.09
CA THR A 148 20.82 -5.73 12.58
C THR A 148 21.65 -4.55 13.12
N GLY A 149 21.19 -3.31 12.91
CA GLY A 149 21.83 -2.06 13.36
C GLY A 149 21.81 -1.79 14.87
N GLY A 150 21.77 -2.82 15.71
CA GLY A 150 21.94 -2.67 17.15
C GLY A 150 23.39 -2.32 17.49
N ALA A 151 23.65 -1.03 17.74
CA ALA A 151 24.89 -0.38 18.22
C ALA A 151 25.87 0.19 17.16
N ALA A 152 25.53 1.35 16.59
CA ALA A 152 26.40 2.51 16.27
C ALA A 152 25.56 3.49 15.41
N GLY A 153 25.47 4.80 15.62
CA GLY A 153 26.17 5.71 16.50
C GLY A 153 25.47 7.07 16.46
N ALA A 154 26.05 8.00 17.21
CA ALA A 154 25.57 9.35 17.44
C ALA A 154 25.36 10.20 16.17
N GLY A 155 24.44 11.16 16.27
CA GLY A 155 24.63 12.52 15.80
C GLY A 155 24.66 12.74 14.29
N GLY A 156 23.58 13.35 13.78
CA GLY A 156 23.58 13.90 12.43
C GLY A 156 24.62 15.00 12.21
N ALA A 157 24.98 15.19 10.95
CA ALA A 157 25.36 16.49 10.42
C ALA A 157 24.89 16.58 8.97
N ALA A 158 24.18 17.68 8.72
CA ALA A 158 23.61 18.10 7.46
C ALA A 158 24.64 18.15 6.33
N GLY A 159 24.16 17.88 5.11
CA GLY A 159 24.89 18.17 3.89
C GLY A 159 25.09 19.67 3.69
N ALA A 160 26.24 20.02 3.15
CA ALA A 160 26.50 21.32 2.55
C ALA A 160 27.44 21.14 1.35
N GLY A 161 27.00 21.63 0.18
CA GLY A 161 27.88 22.24 -0.81
C GLY A 161 28.57 21.33 -1.82
N GLY A 162 27.86 20.99 -2.89
CA GLY A 162 28.51 20.75 -4.18
C GLY A 162 28.85 22.08 -4.85
N ALA A 163 30.13 22.33 -5.14
CA ALA A 163 30.56 23.31 -6.14
C ALA A 163 31.95 22.95 -6.71
N ALA A 164 31.95 22.73 -8.02
CA ALA A 164 32.98 22.91 -9.05
C ALA A 164 34.48 22.98 -8.70
N GLY A 165 35.27 22.27 -9.52
CA GLY A 165 36.70 22.50 -9.69
C GLY A 165 37.29 21.67 -10.83
N ALA A 166 37.05 22.07 -12.07
CA ALA A 166 37.77 21.58 -13.25
C ALA A 166 39.09 22.37 -13.40
N GLY A 167 40.20 21.65 -13.61
CA GLY A 167 41.50 22.19 -14.03
C GLY A 167 42.49 21.04 -14.17
N GLY A 168 42.75 20.57 -15.39
CA GLY A 168 43.99 20.86 -16.16
C GLY A 168 45.01 19.74 -15.92
N GLY A 169 45.56 19.01 -16.88
CA GLY A 169 46.01 19.33 -18.22
C GLY A 169 47.51 18.96 -18.31
N GLY A 170 47.87 18.05 -19.23
CA GLY A 170 49.27 17.64 -19.51
C GLY A 170 49.32 16.30 -20.26
N SER A 171 49.19 16.32 -21.59
CA SER A 171 50.29 16.14 -22.58
C SER A 171 50.96 14.75 -22.47
N GLY A 172 50.76 13.77 -23.36
CA GLY A 172 51.08 13.78 -24.80
C GLY A 172 52.60 13.94 -24.98
N GLY A 173 53.39 13.06 -25.59
CA GLY A 173 53.22 11.79 -26.29
C GLY A 173 54.64 11.25 -26.56
N GLY A 174 54.76 9.96 -26.90
CA GLY A 174 56.05 9.32 -27.19
C GLY A 174 56.64 9.68 -28.55
N THR A 175 57.97 9.77 -28.61
CA THR A 175 58.93 8.97 -29.42
C THR A 175 60.33 9.37 -28.98
#